data_AF-A0A1Q9BYI6-F1
#
_entry.id   AF-A0A1Q9BYI6-F1
#
_cell.length_a   1.000
_cell.length_b   1.000
_cell.length_c   1.000
_cell.angle_alpha   90.00
_cell.angle_beta   90.00
_cell.angle_gamma   90.00
#
_symmetry.space_group_name_H-M   'P 1'
#
loop_
_entity.id
_entity.type
_entity.pdbx_description
1 polymer ?
#
loop_
_entity_poly.entity_id
_entity_poly.type
_entity_poly.pdbx_seq_one_letter_code
_entity_poly.pdbx_strand_id
1 'polypeptide(L)'
;MTSHGLDYLGSYHTAEAVGGYSKLWFSRGGICSQAFVVKAIPAGFILCLPQGAIDDEELEQATDEQYTGNLGPWTQVNIIAVGTSGRELKKTVPCLLIDLQAAEAPSLSIEADPALTVKTFGVVRLQSVWPSRVRTLEALEFFLNGEDVDDRLEAYFTATGSEPELRDAPAAPTIGADRDQGAADLLHQLLQQSSSQAGVLSGIQRRLASLDEIESRLSSLETKPSPPAGSSLGPSPVEGAPAWAPQLFAEGSRANLGSEQMHHLLSLAG
;
A
#
# COMPACT_ATOMS: atom_id res chain seq x y z
N MET A 1 -20.03 -0.33 -2.24
CA MET A 1 -18.72 0.20 -2.62
C MET A 1 -17.93 -0.96 -3.19
N THR A 2 -17.78 -0.98 -4.52
CA THR A 2 -17.21 -2.10 -5.27
C THR A 2 -15.69 -2.02 -5.24
N SER A 3 -15.07 -3.12 -4.80
CA SER A 3 -13.62 -3.33 -4.65
C SER A 3 -12.93 -3.55 -6.01
N HIS A 4 -13.19 -2.69 -7.00
CA HIS A 4 -12.48 -2.76 -8.28
C HIS A 4 -11.09 -2.18 -8.11
N GLY A 5 -10.11 -3.02 -7.79
CA GLY A 5 -8.72 -2.59 -7.68
C GLY A 5 -7.73 -3.61 -7.15
N LEU A 6 -8.18 -4.74 -6.57
CA LEU A 6 -7.30 -5.73 -5.93
C LEU A 6 -7.58 -7.18 -6.39
N ASP A 7 -8.17 -7.40 -7.57
CA ASP A 7 -8.51 -8.75 -8.04
C ASP A 7 -7.30 -9.71 -8.07
N TYR A 8 -6.08 -9.17 -8.17
CA TYR A 8 -4.81 -9.92 -8.12
C TYR A 8 -4.41 -10.41 -6.71
N LEU A 9 -4.96 -9.83 -5.64
CA LEU A 9 -4.81 -10.35 -4.27
C LEU A 9 -5.86 -11.43 -3.94
N GLY A 10 -6.81 -11.70 -4.84
CA GLY A 10 -7.88 -12.65 -4.63
C GLY A 10 -8.71 -12.31 -3.39
N SER A 11 -8.68 -13.18 -2.38
CA SER A 11 -9.43 -13.03 -1.13
C SER A 11 -8.63 -12.38 0.01
N TYR A 12 -7.40 -11.92 -0.24
CA TYR A 12 -6.55 -11.37 0.80
C TYR A 12 -6.95 -9.92 1.14
N HIS A 13 -6.91 -9.61 2.43
CA HIS A 13 -7.16 -8.28 2.95
C HIS A 13 -5.86 -7.61 3.37
N THR A 14 -5.70 -6.35 2.98
CA THR A 14 -4.58 -5.52 3.40
C THR A 14 -4.80 -4.97 4.81
N ALA A 15 -3.77 -4.39 5.42
CA ALA A 15 -3.89 -3.71 6.70
C ALA A 15 -4.82 -2.48 6.63
N GLU A 16 -5.15 -1.96 5.45
CA GLU A 16 -6.11 -0.85 5.30
C GLU A 16 -7.57 -1.33 5.41
N ALA A 17 -7.85 -2.62 5.18
CA ALA A 17 -9.21 -3.16 5.20
C ALA A 17 -9.88 -3.01 6.57
N VAL A 18 -11.18 -2.66 6.60
CA VAL A 18 -11.93 -2.40 7.84
C VAL A 18 -11.84 -3.57 8.83
N GLY A 19 -11.93 -4.81 8.33
CA GLY A 19 -11.83 -6.05 9.13
C GLY A 19 -10.42 -6.44 9.57
N GLY A 20 -9.40 -5.68 9.18
CA GLY A 20 -7.99 -6.02 9.38
C GLY A 20 -7.41 -6.84 8.23
N TYR A 21 -6.12 -7.18 8.37
CA TYR A 21 -5.38 -7.90 7.35
C TYR A 21 -5.60 -9.42 7.42
N SER A 22 -5.39 -10.08 6.29
CA SER A 22 -5.29 -11.55 6.24
C SER A 22 -3.95 -12.00 6.83
N LYS A 23 -3.99 -13.02 7.69
CA LYS A 23 -2.79 -13.70 8.20
C LYS A 23 -2.32 -14.68 7.14
N LEU A 24 -1.14 -14.43 6.58
CA LEU A 24 -0.57 -15.17 5.47
C LEU A 24 0.78 -15.78 5.86
N TRP A 25 1.29 -16.57 4.94
CA TRP A 25 2.62 -17.12 4.92
C TRP A 25 3.32 -16.71 3.63
N PHE A 26 4.56 -16.25 3.75
CA PHE A 26 5.43 -15.87 2.64
C PHE A 26 6.61 -16.83 2.57
N SER A 27 6.79 -17.47 1.41
CA SER A 27 7.83 -18.47 1.19
C SER A 27 8.95 -17.93 0.30
N ARG A 28 10.18 -17.90 0.81
CA ARG A 28 11.38 -17.50 0.06
C ARG A 28 12.64 -18.11 0.66
N GLY A 29 13.61 -18.50 -0.18
CA GLY A 29 14.94 -18.92 0.30
C GLY A 29 14.92 -20.10 1.29
N GLY A 30 13.96 -21.03 1.19
CA GLY A 30 13.81 -22.14 2.13
C GLY A 30 13.10 -21.78 3.45
N ILE A 31 12.66 -20.54 3.62
CA ILE A 31 11.95 -20.02 4.78
C ILE A 31 10.47 -19.83 4.42
N CYS A 32 9.58 -20.27 5.31
CA CYS A 32 8.16 -19.95 5.27
C CYS A 32 7.83 -19.07 6.48
N SER A 33 7.62 -17.79 6.23
CA SER A 33 7.48 -16.76 7.26
C SER A 33 6.05 -16.27 7.39
N GLN A 34 5.61 -15.91 8.60
CA GLN A 34 4.34 -15.20 8.76
C GLN A 34 4.41 -13.87 8.01
N ALA A 35 3.31 -13.52 7.34
CA ALA A 35 3.24 -12.32 6.54
C ALA A 35 1.83 -11.72 6.61
N PHE A 36 1.74 -10.43 6.32
CA PHE A 36 0.50 -9.83 5.89
C PHE A 36 0.79 -8.66 4.97
N VAL A 37 -0.17 -8.38 4.10
CA VAL A 37 -0.09 -7.26 3.16
C VAL A 37 -0.46 -5.99 3.90
N VAL A 38 0.45 -5.01 3.94
CA VAL A 38 0.17 -3.71 4.53
C VAL A 38 -0.62 -2.86 3.55
N LYS A 39 -0.11 -2.74 2.31
CA LYS A 39 -0.72 -2.00 1.20
C LYS A 39 -0.43 -2.72 -0.11
N ALA A 40 -1.32 -2.58 -1.10
CA ALA A 40 -1.13 -3.17 -2.41
C ALA A 40 -1.65 -2.28 -3.53
N ILE A 41 -0.94 -2.31 -4.66
CA ILE A 41 -1.31 -1.69 -5.93
C ILE A 41 -1.07 -2.69 -7.09
N PRO A 42 -1.62 -2.50 -8.29
CA PRO A 42 -1.46 -3.48 -9.38
C PRO A 42 0.00 -3.83 -9.73
N ALA A 43 0.94 -2.92 -9.47
CA ALA A 43 2.36 -3.11 -9.76
C ALA A 43 3.13 -3.90 -8.67
N GLY A 44 2.59 -3.97 -7.43
CA GLY A 44 3.31 -4.52 -6.29
C GLY A 44 2.58 -4.36 -4.96
N PHE A 45 3.21 -4.81 -3.89
CA PHE A 45 2.63 -4.76 -2.56
C PHE A 45 3.71 -4.64 -1.49
N ILE A 46 3.35 -3.93 -0.42
CA ILE A 46 4.20 -3.79 0.75
C ILE A 46 3.81 -4.88 1.75
N LEU A 47 4.77 -5.74 2.07
CA LEU A 47 4.61 -6.76 3.11
C LEU A 47 5.19 -6.27 4.43
N CYS A 48 4.56 -6.72 5.51
CA CYS A 48 5.19 -6.80 6.81
C CYS A 48 5.57 -8.25 7.07
N LEU A 49 6.85 -8.48 7.35
CA LEU A 49 7.46 -9.79 7.60
C LEU A 49 8.21 -9.78 8.95
N PRO A 50 8.43 -10.93 9.61
CA PRO A 50 9.36 -11.00 10.73
C PRO A 50 10.78 -10.70 10.25
N GLN A 51 11.60 -10.07 11.10
CA GLN A 51 13.00 -9.83 10.77
C GLN A 51 13.74 -11.13 10.42
N GLY A 52 14.50 -11.11 9.32
CA GLY A 52 15.19 -12.26 8.74
C GLY A 52 14.26 -13.28 8.05
N ALA A 53 13.05 -12.88 7.65
CA ALA A 53 12.24 -13.65 6.69
C ALA A 53 12.91 -13.72 5.31
N ILE A 54 13.71 -12.70 4.99
CA ILE A 54 14.60 -12.59 3.86
C ILE A 54 16.01 -12.47 4.45
N ASP A 55 17.00 -13.08 3.81
CA ASP A 55 18.39 -13.01 4.26
C ASP A 55 18.88 -11.54 4.22
N ASP A 56 19.67 -11.14 5.21
CA ASP A 56 20.23 -9.80 5.27
C ASP A 56 21.18 -9.58 4.06
N GLU A 57 21.92 -10.62 3.64
CA GLU A 57 22.77 -10.55 2.45
C GLU A 57 21.96 -10.25 1.17
N GLU A 58 20.75 -10.82 1.07
CA GLU A 58 19.87 -10.61 -0.08
C GLU A 58 19.26 -9.19 -0.08
N LEU A 59 18.92 -8.67 1.10
CA LEU A 59 18.41 -7.30 1.28
C LEU A 59 19.47 -6.23 0.99
N GLU A 60 20.71 -6.48 1.43
CA GLU A 60 21.87 -5.63 1.14
C GLU A 60 22.18 -5.65 -0.36
N GLN A 61 22.23 -6.84 -0.98
CA GLN A 61 22.41 -6.96 -2.43
C GLN A 61 21.34 -6.21 -3.21
N ALA A 62 20.07 -6.31 -2.83
CA ALA A 62 18.99 -5.57 -3.49
C ALA A 62 19.18 -4.04 -3.36
N THR A 63 19.75 -3.57 -2.25
CA THR A 63 20.06 -2.15 -2.03
C THR A 63 21.22 -1.69 -2.91
N ASP A 64 22.28 -2.49 -2.99
CA ASP A 64 23.45 -2.22 -3.84
C ASP A 64 23.10 -2.23 -5.33
N GLU A 65 22.17 -3.11 -5.73
CA GLU A 65 21.64 -3.24 -7.09
C GLU A 65 20.48 -2.26 -7.39
N GLN A 66 20.23 -1.30 -6.49
CA GLN A 66 19.21 -0.26 -6.63
C GLN A 66 17.80 -0.81 -6.91
N TYR A 67 17.47 -1.94 -6.31
CA TYR A 67 16.13 -2.55 -6.37
C TYR A 67 15.66 -2.91 -7.79
N THR A 68 16.61 -3.26 -8.68
CA THR A 68 16.30 -3.65 -10.07
C THR A 68 15.57 -4.99 -10.18
N GLY A 69 15.64 -5.83 -9.14
CA GLY A 69 14.95 -7.12 -9.05
C GLY A 69 13.54 -7.06 -8.44
N ASN A 70 13.09 -8.19 -7.90
CA ASN A 70 11.76 -8.32 -7.30
C ASN A 70 11.63 -7.72 -5.90
N LEU A 71 12.76 -7.52 -5.21
CA LEU A 71 12.85 -6.89 -3.91
C LEU A 71 13.01 -5.38 -4.08
N GLY A 72 12.03 -4.64 -3.59
CA GLY A 72 12.03 -3.19 -3.55
C GLY A 72 12.71 -2.63 -2.30
N PRO A 73 12.57 -1.32 -2.07
CA PRO A 73 13.01 -0.67 -0.85
C PRO A 73 12.45 -1.37 0.39
N TRP A 74 13.23 -1.34 1.46
CA TRP A 74 12.87 -1.99 2.72
C TRP A 74 13.34 -1.18 3.93
N THR A 75 12.73 -1.46 5.08
CA THR A 75 13.13 -0.90 6.36
C THR A 75 12.83 -1.87 7.50
N GLN A 76 13.67 -1.86 8.53
CA GLN A 76 13.44 -2.60 9.76
C GLN A 76 12.81 -1.68 10.81
N VAL A 77 11.71 -2.14 11.39
CA VAL A 77 10.93 -1.37 12.37
C VAL A 77 10.46 -2.26 13.52
N ASN A 78 10.49 -1.73 14.74
CA ASN A 78 9.97 -2.41 15.91
C ASN A 78 8.50 -2.03 16.12
N ILE A 79 7.59 -2.99 15.94
CA ILE A 79 6.14 -2.75 16.01
C ILE A 79 5.59 -3.37 17.29
N ILE A 80 4.67 -2.66 17.98
CA ILE A 80 3.97 -3.18 19.15
C ILE A 80 3.22 -4.45 18.76
N ALA A 81 3.40 -5.53 19.54
CA ALA A 81 2.70 -6.79 19.31
C ALA A 81 1.25 -6.73 19.84
N VAL A 82 0.34 -7.45 19.18
CA VAL A 82 -1.04 -7.67 19.63
C VAL A 82 -1.24 -9.11 20.10
N GLY A 83 -2.02 -9.26 21.16
CA GLY A 83 -2.47 -10.57 21.64
C GLY A 83 -3.62 -11.12 20.80
N THR A 84 -4.07 -12.33 21.15
CA THR A 84 -5.21 -12.99 20.48
C THR A 84 -6.52 -12.21 20.56
N SER A 85 -6.69 -11.37 21.58
CA SER A 85 -7.84 -10.47 21.74
C SER A 85 -7.76 -9.19 20.88
N GLY A 86 -6.68 -9.01 20.12
CA GLY A 86 -6.42 -7.79 19.35
C GLY A 86 -5.90 -6.60 20.19
N ARG A 87 -5.76 -6.76 21.51
CA ARG A 87 -5.19 -5.72 22.37
C ARG A 87 -3.68 -5.65 22.23
N GLU A 88 -3.15 -4.43 22.19
CA GLU A 88 -1.72 -4.17 22.21
C GLU A 88 -1.08 -4.68 23.51
N LEU A 89 0.09 -5.27 23.38
CA LEU A 89 0.91 -5.81 24.47
C LEU A 89 2.01 -4.83 24.83
N LYS A 90 2.55 -4.94 26.05
CA LYS A 90 3.77 -4.21 26.45
C LYS A 90 5.04 -4.88 25.90
N LYS A 91 5.05 -5.22 24.61
CA LYS A 91 6.15 -5.89 23.91
C LYS A 91 6.14 -5.45 22.45
N THR A 92 7.31 -5.23 21.88
CA THR A 92 7.52 -5.02 20.45
C THR A 92 8.07 -6.26 19.78
N VAL A 93 7.84 -6.38 18.48
CA VAL A 93 8.41 -7.40 17.61
C VAL A 93 9.17 -6.71 16.47
N PRO A 94 10.35 -7.22 16.09
CA PRO A 94 11.10 -6.67 14.97
C PRO A 94 10.46 -7.14 13.66
N CYS A 95 10.12 -6.17 12.82
CA CYS A 95 9.45 -6.37 11.56
C CYS A 95 10.29 -5.79 10.42
N LEU A 96 10.21 -6.45 9.28
CA LEU A 96 10.69 -5.95 7.99
C LEU A 96 9.47 -5.44 7.22
N LEU A 97 9.48 -4.16 6.87
CA LEU A 97 8.60 -3.62 5.83
C LEU A 97 9.37 -3.62 4.52
N ILE A 98 8.80 -4.24 3.50
CA ILE A 98 9.46 -4.36 2.19
C ILE A 98 8.44 -4.20 1.07
N ASP A 99 8.80 -3.42 0.07
CA ASP A 99 8.08 -3.35 -1.20
C ASP A 99 8.47 -4.55 -2.08
N LEU A 100 7.48 -5.23 -2.65
CA LEU A 100 7.67 -6.39 -3.51
C LEU A 100 6.90 -6.20 -4.81
N GLN A 101 7.52 -6.60 -5.92
CA GLN A 101 6.84 -6.63 -7.21
C GLN A 101 5.66 -7.61 -7.21
N ALA A 102 4.63 -7.33 -8.02
CA ALA A 102 3.45 -8.20 -8.15
C ALA A 102 3.79 -9.64 -8.57
N ALA A 103 4.94 -9.85 -9.23
CA ALA A 103 5.45 -11.18 -9.59
C ALA A 103 5.70 -12.10 -8.37
N GLU A 104 5.86 -11.53 -7.18
CA GLU A 104 6.03 -12.28 -5.92
C GLU A 104 4.70 -12.64 -5.24
N ALA A 105 3.55 -12.26 -5.80
CA ALA A 105 2.25 -12.63 -5.25
C ALA A 105 2.05 -14.16 -5.08
N PRO A 106 2.55 -15.03 -5.97
CA PRO A 106 2.46 -16.49 -5.79
C PRO A 106 3.25 -17.02 -4.58
N SER A 107 4.18 -16.24 -4.03
CA SER A 107 4.94 -16.59 -2.83
C SER A 107 4.11 -16.45 -1.54
N LEU A 108 2.88 -15.91 -1.63
CA LEU A 108 1.93 -15.78 -0.53
C LEU A 108 0.93 -16.92 -0.48
N SER A 109 0.67 -17.44 0.72
CA SER A 109 -0.27 -18.52 1.00
C SER A 109 -1.03 -18.29 2.30
N ILE A 110 -2.21 -18.90 2.46
CA ILE A 110 -2.94 -18.94 3.74
C ILE A 110 -2.36 -20.02 4.67
N GLU A 111 -1.77 -21.06 4.08
CA GLU A 111 -1.22 -22.21 4.78
C GLU A 111 0.31 -22.17 4.76
N ALA A 112 0.91 -22.52 5.89
CA ALA A 112 2.36 -22.66 5.98
C ALA A 112 2.81 -23.85 5.14
N ASP A 113 3.92 -23.70 4.41
CA ASP A 113 4.57 -24.82 3.76
C ASP A 113 5.29 -25.68 4.82
N PRO A 114 4.87 -26.93 5.05
CA PRO A 114 5.48 -27.79 6.07
C PRO A 114 6.91 -28.24 5.70
N ALA A 115 7.34 -28.09 4.45
CA ALA A 115 8.68 -28.46 4.00
C ALA A 115 9.74 -27.39 4.32
N LEU A 116 9.31 -26.18 4.68
CA LEU A 116 10.19 -25.02 4.85
C LEU A 116 10.39 -24.65 6.32
N THR A 117 11.46 -23.91 6.59
CA THR A 117 11.74 -23.43 7.95
C THR A 117 10.73 -22.35 8.33
N VAL A 118 9.92 -22.61 9.35
CA VAL A 118 8.86 -21.71 9.77
C VAL A 118 9.40 -20.54 10.58
N LYS A 119 9.05 -19.31 10.17
CA LYS A 119 9.41 -18.08 10.89
C LYS A 119 8.17 -17.29 11.30
N THR A 120 8.17 -16.79 12.54
CA THR A 120 7.03 -16.04 13.11
C THR A 120 7.50 -14.68 13.62
N PHE A 121 6.59 -13.72 13.78
CA PHE A 121 6.90 -12.39 14.36
C PHE A 121 7.41 -12.45 15.79
N GLY A 122 7.06 -13.51 16.50
CA GLY A 122 7.53 -13.76 17.85
C GLY A 122 6.51 -14.54 18.65
N VAL A 123 6.89 -14.82 19.89
CA VAL A 123 6.09 -15.61 20.82
C VAL A 123 5.95 -14.87 22.15
N VAL A 124 4.75 -14.92 22.72
CA VAL A 124 4.43 -14.48 24.08
C VAL A 124 3.61 -15.57 24.74
N ARG A 125 4.09 -16.09 25.89
CA ARG A 125 3.43 -17.19 26.63
C ARG A 125 3.09 -18.38 25.73
N LEU A 126 4.06 -18.80 24.91
CA LEU A 126 3.93 -19.92 23.95
C LEU A 126 2.91 -19.70 22.82
N GLN A 127 2.34 -18.49 22.68
CA GLN A 127 1.46 -18.13 21.57
C GLN A 127 2.19 -17.21 20.61
N SER A 128 2.07 -17.50 19.31
CA SER A 128 2.55 -16.59 18.27
C SER A 128 1.77 -15.27 18.36
N VAL A 129 2.52 -14.17 18.37
CA VAL A 129 1.95 -12.81 18.35
C VAL A 129 2.08 -12.22 16.96
N TRP A 130 1.24 -11.23 16.69
CA TRP A 130 1.24 -10.47 15.45
C TRP A 130 1.54 -9.00 15.74
N PRO A 131 2.09 -8.23 14.79
CA PRO A 131 2.27 -6.80 14.96
C PRO A 131 0.93 -6.05 14.94
N SER A 132 0.87 -4.91 15.61
CA SER A 132 -0.30 -4.02 15.64
C SER A 132 -0.53 -3.42 14.25
N ARG A 133 -1.73 -3.62 13.72
CA ARG A 133 -2.18 -3.05 12.45
C ARG A 133 -1.97 -1.53 12.42
N VAL A 134 -2.43 -0.83 13.46
CA VAL A 134 -2.38 0.65 13.53
C VAL A 134 -0.93 1.12 13.49
N ARG A 135 -0.06 0.52 14.30
CA ARG A 135 1.36 0.86 14.35
C ARG A 135 2.11 0.49 13.07
N THR A 136 1.67 -0.55 12.36
CA THR A 136 2.24 -0.91 11.05
C THR A 136 1.87 0.13 9.99
N LEU A 137 0.64 0.66 10.00
CA LEU A 137 0.23 1.73 9.10
C LEU A 137 0.95 3.05 9.41
N GLU A 138 1.15 3.39 10.69
CA GLU A 138 1.98 4.52 11.09
C GLU A 138 3.43 4.35 10.58
N ALA A 139 4.03 3.17 10.76
CA ALA A 139 5.36 2.86 10.24
C ALA A 139 5.43 2.93 8.70
N LEU A 140 4.37 2.53 8.01
CA LEU A 140 4.25 2.65 6.56
C LEU A 140 4.29 4.12 6.12
N GLU A 141 3.62 5.02 6.82
CA GLU A 141 3.66 6.45 6.50
C GLU A 141 5.08 7.02 6.60
N PHE A 142 5.85 6.62 7.62
CA PHE A 142 7.27 6.99 7.71
C PHE A 142 8.12 6.37 6.60
N PHE A 143 7.84 5.11 6.25
CA PHE A 143 8.55 4.43 5.16
C PHE A 143 8.30 5.11 3.81
N LEU A 144 7.08 5.60 3.56
CA LEU A 144 6.71 6.29 2.32
C LEU A 144 7.14 7.77 2.30
N ASN A 145 7.18 8.45 3.45
CA ASN A 145 7.36 9.91 3.54
C ASN A 145 8.67 10.35 4.26
N GLY A 146 9.57 9.44 4.62
CA GLY A 146 10.70 9.70 5.52
C GLY A 146 11.73 10.73 5.03
N GLU A 147 12.34 11.46 5.98
CA GLU A 147 13.16 12.70 5.90
C GLU A 147 14.44 12.70 5.02
N ASP A 148 14.86 11.59 4.40
CA ASP A 148 15.96 11.57 3.39
C ASP A 148 15.44 11.96 1.99
N VAL A 149 14.76 13.10 1.94
CA VAL A 149 13.79 13.49 0.89
C VAL A 149 14.41 14.22 -0.31
N ASP A 150 15.66 14.67 -0.25
CA ASP A 150 16.25 15.46 -1.36
C ASP A 150 16.51 14.62 -2.63
N ASP A 151 16.59 13.28 -2.54
CA ASP A 151 16.85 12.41 -3.70
C ASP A 151 15.80 11.30 -3.93
N ARG A 152 14.72 11.24 -3.14
CA ARG A 152 13.79 10.08 -3.12
C ARG A 152 12.37 10.34 -3.60
N LEU A 153 12.05 11.57 -3.97
CA LEU A 153 10.71 11.95 -4.42
C LEU A 153 10.64 12.16 -5.93
N GLU A 154 10.75 11.06 -6.68
CA GLU A 154 9.74 10.88 -7.72
C GLU A 154 8.85 9.69 -7.34
N ALA A 155 7.56 9.97 -7.28
CA ALA A 155 6.54 9.13 -6.69
C ALA A 155 6.48 7.74 -7.36
N TYR A 156 6.60 6.68 -6.55
CA TYR A 156 6.27 5.30 -6.93
C TYR A 156 6.98 4.76 -8.18
N PHE A 157 8.32 4.78 -8.22
CA PHE A 157 9.06 4.04 -9.23
C PHE A 157 9.16 2.55 -8.86
N THR A 158 8.25 1.75 -9.41
CA THR A 158 8.61 0.39 -9.85
C THR A 158 9.58 0.53 -11.02
N ALA A 159 10.68 -0.24 -11.01
CA ALA A 159 11.69 -0.33 -12.05
C ALA A 159 11.13 -0.82 -13.40
N THR A 160 10.32 0.01 -14.06
CA THR A 160 10.01 -0.05 -15.49
C THR A 160 10.23 1.33 -16.07
N GLY A 161 11.50 1.73 -16.12
CA GLY A 161 11.89 3.04 -16.61
C GLY A 161 13.34 3.41 -16.37
N SER A 162 14.28 2.48 -16.53
CA SER A 162 15.70 2.83 -16.63
C SER A 162 16.03 3.15 -18.09
N GLU A 163 15.84 4.41 -18.48
CA GLU A 163 16.70 4.98 -19.52
C GLU A 163 18.10 5.12 -18.91
N PRO A 164 19.14 4.48 -19.46
CA PRO A 164 20.50 4.80 -19.04
C PRO A 164 20.88 6.17 -19.61
N GLU A 165 21.09 7.14 -18.71
CA GLU A 165 21.86 8.36 -19.00
C GLU A 165 23.19 7.95 -19.64
N LEU A 166 23.39 8.40 -20.87
CA LEU A 166 24.65 8.33 -21.61
C LEU A 166 25.73 9.09 -20.85
N ARG A 167 26.52 8.37 -20.04
CA ARG A 167 27.86 8.81 -19.66
C ARG A 167 28.83 8.44 -20.78
N ASP A 168 29.15 9.44 -21.59
CA ASP A 168 30.22 9.43 -22.58
C ASP A 168 31.56 8.98 -21.98
N ALA A 169 32.13 7.90 -22.52
CA ALA A 169 33.57 7.69 -22.58
C ALA A 169 33.92 6.82 -23.81
N PRO A 170 34.92 7.20 -24.61
CA PRO A 170 35.10 6.64 -25.95
C PRO A 170 35.93 5.35 -25.91
N ALA A 171 35.52 4.34 -26.68
CA ALA A 171 36.41 3.26 -27.10
C ALA A 171 36.26 3.03 -28.60
N ALA A 172 37.41 3.07 -29.27
CA ALA A 172 37.60 2.95 -30.72
C ALA A 172 37.22 1.55 -31.27
N PRO A 173 37.12 1.39 -32.60
CA PRO A 173 36.25 0.39 -33.22
C PRO A 173 36.96 -0.94 -33.47
N THR A 174 36.18 -2.03 -33.45
CA THR A 174 36.56 -3.27 -34.14
C THR A 174 35.48 -3.61 -35.16
N ILE A 175 35.86 -3.47 -36.43
CA ILE A 175 35.06 -3.77 -37.61
C ILE A 175 35.00 -5.28 -37.83
N GLY A 176 33.81 -5.82 -38.10
CA GLY A 176 33.63 -7.20 -38.54
C GLY A 176 32.22 -7.52 -39.04
N ALA A 177 31.99 -7.26 -40.32
CA ALA A 177 31.08 -7.92 -41.26
C ALA A 177 29.69 -8.43 -40.80
N ASP A 178 28.63 -7.71 -41.20
CA ASP A 178 27.55 -8.25 -42.05
C ASP A 178 26.60 -7.10 -42.46
N ARG A 179 26.57 -6.76 -43.75
CA ARG A 179 26.04 -5.46 -44.23
C ARG A 179 24.68 -5.50 -44.94
N ASP A 180 24.03 -6.65 -45.03
CA ASP A 180 22.71 -6.76 -45.70
C ASP A 180 21.55 -7.19 -44.78
N GLN A 181 21.81 -7.58 -43.53
CA GLN A 181 20.76 -7.84 -42.53
C GLN A 181 20.29 -6.57 -41.79
N GLY A 182 21.18 -5.57 -41.66
CA GLY A 182 20.95 -4.42 -40.78
C GLY A 182 19.88 -3.42 -41.23
N ALA A 183 19.55 -3.34 -42.53
CA ALA A 183 18.56 -2.38 -43.02
C ALA A 183 17.11 -2.79 -42.70
N ALA A 184 16.82 -4.09 -42.75
CA ALA A 184 15.51 -4.63 -42.38
C ALA A 184 15.30 -4.58 -40.86
N ASP A 185 16.35 -4.87 -40.08
CA ASP A 185 16.32 -4.77 -38.63
C ASP A 185 16.20 -3.32 -38.16
N LEU A 186 16.89 -2.37 -38.80
CA LEU A 186 16.71 -0.94 -38.54
C LEU A 186 15.30 -0.46 -38.87
N LEU A 187 14.70 -0.92 -39.97
CA LEU A 187 13.31 -0.59 -40.32
C LEU A 187 12.32 -1.18 -39.31
N HIS A 188 12.53 -2.43 -38.87
CA HIS A 188 11.72 -3.04 -37.83
C HIS A 188 11.85 -2.31 -36.49
N GLN A 189 13.06 -1.87 -36.16
CA GLN A 189 13.35 -1.13 -34.93
C GLN A 189 12.77 0.28 -34.97
N LEU A 190 12.80 0.96 -36.13
CA LEU A 190 12.14 2.26 -36.34
C LEU A 190 10.61 2.14 -36.34
N LEU A 191 10.05 1.07 -36.91
CA LEU A 191 8.61 0.81 -36.87
C LEU A 191 8.14 0.45 -35.45
N GLN A 192 8.93 -0.32 -34.70
CA GLN A 192 8.69 -0.59 -33.28
C GLN A 192 8.75 0.70 -32.46
N GLN A 193 9.76 1.55 -32.68
CA GLN A 193 9.87 2.88 -32.05
C GLN A 193 8.69 3.80 -32.41
N SER A 194 8.24 3.79 -33.66
CA SER A 194 7.08 4.60 -34.06
C SER A 194 5.79 4.09 -33.41
N SER A 195 5.63 2.77 -33.28
CA SER A 195 4.47 2.17 -32.61
C SER A 195 4.44 2.45 -31.11
N SER A 196 5.60 2.46 -30.44
CA SER A 196 5.70 2.79 -29.03
C SER A 196 5.45 4.29 -28.78
N GLN A 197 5.94 5.17 -29.65
CA GLN A 197 5.64 6.61 -29.58
C GLN A 197 4.15 6.92 -29.82
N ALA A 198 3.47 6.19 -30.71
CA ALA A 198 2.02 6.34 -30.88
C ALA A 198 1.23 5.90 -29.63
N GLY A 199 1.69 4.87 -28.92
CA GLY A 199 1.14 4.46 -27.63
C GLY A 199 1.33 5.50 -26.53
N VAL A 200 2.50 6.14 -26.49
CA VAL A 200 2.80 7.24 -25.54
C VAL A 200 1.89 8.44 -25.77
N LEU A 201 1.67 8.83 -27.02
CA LEU A 201 0.75 9.93 -27.36
C LEU A 201 -0.70 9.62 -26.97
N SER A 202 -1.15 8.37 -27.15
CA SER A 202 -2.48 7.91 -26.71
C SER A 202 -2.60 7.92 -25.18
N GLY A 203 -1.53 7.55 -24.46
CA GLY A 203 -1.46 7.64 -23.00
C GLY A 203 -1.50 9.08 -22.49
N ILE A 204 -0.75 9.98 -23.12
CA ILE A 204 -0.74 11.42 -22.79
C ILE A 204 -2.11 12.05 -23.08
N GLN A 205 -2.75 11.70 -24.20
CA GLN A 205 -4.12 12.16 -24.51
C GLN A 205 -5.13 11.69 -23.47
N ARG A 206 -5.00 10.46 -22.97
CA ARG A 206 -5.87 9.93 -21.91
C ARG A 206 -5.63 10.64 -20.57
N ARG A 207 -4.38 11.00 -20.25
CA ARG A 207 -4.03 11.80 -19.06
C ARG A 207 -4.56 13.22 -19.16
N LEU A 208 -4.45 13.88 -20.32
CA LEU A 208 -5.02 15.21 -20.57
C LEU A 208 -6.54 15.20 -20.41
N ALA A 209 -7.24 14.21 -20.97
CA ALA A 209 -8.68 14.07 -20.80
C ALA A 209 -9.10 13.88 -19.32
N SER A 210 -8.29 13.17 -18.52
CA SER A 210 -8.55 13.01 -17.09
C SER A 210 -8.31 14.29 -16.28
N LEU A 211 -7.39 15.15 -16.72
CA LEU A 211 -7.13 16.44 -16.08
C LEU A 211 -8.24 17.44 -16.38
N ASP A 212 -8.76 17.47 -17.60
CA ASP A 212 -9.94 18.29 -17.97
C ASP A 212 -11.19 17.87 -17.15
N GLU A 213 -11.35 16.57 -16.87
CA GLU A 213 -12.44 16.08 -16.02
C GLU A 213 -12.28 16.53 -14.56
N ILE A 214 -11.06 16.56 -14.04
CA ILE A 214 -10.76 17.05 -12.69
C ILE A 214 -11.00 18.56 -12.59
N GLU A 215 -10.61 19.34 -13.59
CA GLU A 215 -10.85 20.79 -13.65
C GLU A 215 -12.36 21.12 -13.75
N SER A 216 -13.12 20.33 -14.49
CA SER A 216 -14.60 20.37 -14.53
C SER A 216 -15.22 20.09 -13.15
N ARG A 217 -14.70 19.11 -12.41
CA ARG A 217 -15.18 18.80 -11.06
C ARG A 217 -14.80 19.91 -10.07
N LEU A 218 -13.63 20.51 -10.19
CA LEU A 218 -13.19 21.62 -9.33
C LEU A 218 -14.03 22.88 -9.57
N SER A 219 -14.27 23.24 -10.83
CA SER A 219 -15.13 24.39 -11.18
C SER A 219 -16.58 24.21 -10.73
N SER A 220 -17.11 22.98 -10.75
CA SER A 220 -18.45 22.69 -10.21
C SER A 220 -18.52 22.71 -8.67
N LEU A 221 -17.38 22.51 -7.99
CA LEU A 221 -17.26 22.64 -6.54
C LEU A 221 -17.08 24.10 -6.11
N GLU A 222 -16.34 24.91 -6.88
CA GLU A 222 -16.16 26.34 -6.62
C GLU A 222 -17.43 27.18 -6.87
N THR A 223 -18.29 26.75 -7.80
CA THR A 223 -19.58 27.40 -8.07
C THR A 223 -20.70 26.99 -7.11
N LYS A 224 -20.45 26.02 -6.22
CA LYS A 224 -21.44 25.59 -5.24
C LYS A 224 -21.31 26.45 -3.98
N PRO A 225 -22.29 27.32 -3.66
CA PRO A 225 -22.22 28.14 -2.47
C PRO A 225 -22.18 27.26 -1.22
N SER A 226 -21.22 27.52 -0.33
CA SER A 226 -21.18 26.99 1.02
C SER A 226 -22.53 27.18 1.71
N PRO A 227 -23.11 26.16 2.38
CA PRO A 227 -24.32 26.37 3.15
C PRO A 227 -23.99 27.35 4.30
N PRO A 228 -24.89 28.29 4.61
CA PRO A 228 -24.59 29.30 5.62
C PRO A 228 -24.42 28.63 6.99
N ALA A 229 -23.34 29.01 7.67
CA ALA A 229 -23.24 28.83 9.11
C ALA A 229 -24.37 29.62 9.77
N GLY A 230 -25.25 28.90 10.47
CA GLY A 230 -26.25 29.47 11.36
C GLY A 230 -27.64 29.66 10.74
N SER A 231 -28.51 28.67 10.93
CA SER A 231 -29.89 28.95 11.33
C SER A 231 -30.45 27.78 12.10
N SER A 232 -30.59 27.99 13.40
CA SER A 232 -31.38 27.22 14.35
C SER A 232 -32.79 26.97 13.82
N LEU A 233 -33.20 25.70 13.77
CA LEU A 233 -34.58 25.19 13.94
C LEU A 233 -34.50 23.65 13.91
N GLY A 234 -33.77 23.08 14.86
CA GLY A 234 -33.78 21.66 15.19
C GLY A 234 -34.45 21.47 16.55
N PRO A 235 -35.09 20.31 16.81
CA PRO A 235 -35.88 20.08 18.02
C PRO A 235 -35.00 20.27 19.27
N SER A 236 -35.62 20.75 20.36
CA SER A 236 -34.94 21.10 21.61
C SER A 236 -33.92 20.04 22.03
N PRO A 237 -32.72 20.47 22.50
CA PRO A 237 -31.71 19.54 23.00
C PRO A 237 -32.31 18.71 24.13
N VAL A 238 -32.09 17.40 24.07
CA VAL A 238 -32.48 16.46 25.13
C VAL A 238 -31.67 16.80 26.37
N GLU A 239 -32.36 17.19 27.44
CA GLU A 239 -31.76 17.55 28.72
C GLU A 239 -31.00 16.34 29.28
N GLY A 240 -29.66 16.45 29.41
CA GLY A 240 -28.78 15.37 29.90
C GLY A 240 -27.87 14.69 28.87
N ALA A 241 -27.86 15.11 27.60
CA ALA A 241 -26.95 14.53 26.60
C ALA A 241 -25.47 14.93 26.83
N PRO A 242 -24.51 13.99 26.76
CA PRO A 242 -23.09 14.28 26.92
C PRO A 242 -22.54 15.21 25.82
N ALA A 243 -21.79 16.25 26.22
CA ALA A 243 -21.24 17.27 25.31
C ALA A 243 -20.24 16.73 24.27
N TRP A 244 -19.70 15.51 24.47
CA TRP A 244 -18.70 14.90 23.60
C TRP A 244 -19.28 14.18 22.37
N ALA A 245 -20.59 13.92 22.32
CA ALA A 245 -21.21 13.27 21.15
C ALA A 245 -22.70 13.65 20.91
N PRO A 246 -23.01 14.94 20.65
CA PRO A 246 -24.38 15.39 20.41
C PRO A 246 -25.04 14.80 19.15
N GLN A 247 -24.24 14.34 18.18
CA GLN A 247 -24.76 13.80 16.90
C GLN A 247 -25.44 12.43 17.07
N LEU A 248 -24.99 11.59 18.01
CA LEU A 248 -25.58 10.27 18.28
C LEU A 248 -27.03 10.36 18.79
N PHE A 249 -27.37 11.43 19.53
CA PHE A 249 -28.72 11.65 20.06
C PHE A 249 -29.61 12.45 19.11
N ALA A 250 -29.02 13.25 18.22
CA ALA A 250 -29.73 13.94 17.14
C ALA A 250 -30.24 12.94 16.06
N GLU A 251 -29.51 11.86 15.81
CA GLU A 251 -29.97 10.78 14.92
C GLU A 251 -31.05 9.89 15.57
N GLY A 252 -30.94 9.63 16.88
CA GLY A 252 -31.95 8.87 17.62
C GLY A 252 -33.33 9.54 17.66
N SER A 253 -33.36 10.88 17.76
CA SER A 253 -34.61 11.66 17.67
C SER A 253 -35.20 11.70 16.25
N ARG A 254 -34.37 11.65 15.20
CA ARG A 254 -34.83 11.46 13.81
C ARG A 254 -35.38 10.06 13.54
N ALA A 255 -34.93 9.06 14.30
CA ALA A 255 -35.34 7.66 14.15
C ALA A 255 -36.61 7.28 14.94
N ASN A 256 -37.32 8.23 15.58
CA ASN A 256 -38.51 7.97 16.41
C ASN A 256 -38.30 6.88 17.47
N LEU A 257 -37.11 6.83 18.08
CA LEU A 257 -36.85 5.89 19.17
C LEU A 257 -37.70 6.23 20.39
N GLY A 258 -38.28 5.20 21.00
CA GLY A 258 -39.12 5.37 22.20
C GLY A 258 -38.33 5.94 23.37
N SER A 259 -39.02 6.65 24.29
CA SER A 259 -38.39 7.29 25.45
C SER A 259 -37.55 6.33 26.30
N GLU A 260 -37.96 5.06 26.42
CA GLU A 260 -37.19 4.02 27.12
C GLU A 260 -35.86 3.67 26.42
N GLN A 261 -35.84 3.67 25.08
CA GLN A 261 -34.63 3.37 24.29
C GLN A 261 -33.62 4.52 24.38
N MET A 262 -34.10 5.76 24.37
CA MET A 262 -33.27 6.94 24.63
C MET A 262 -32.65 6.93 26.03
N HIS A 263 -33.42 6.50 27.03
CA HIS A 263 -32.92 6.37 28.41
C HIS A 263 -31.90 5.24 28.56
N HIS A 264 -32.02 4.18 27.77
CA HIS A 264 -31.03 3.10 27.70
C HIS A 264 -29.72 3.54 27.04
N LEU A 265 -29.80 4.33 25.96
CA LEU A 265 -28.62 4.93 25.32
C LEU A 265 -27.89 5.91 26.26
N LEU A 266 -28.63 6.71 27.03
CA LEU A 266 -28.05 7.59 28.04
C LEU A 266 -27.36 6.81 29.16
N SER A 267 -27.97 5.70 29.62
CA SER A 267 -27.37 4.81 30.63
C SER A 267 -26.08 4.11 30.15
N LEU A 268 -26.03 3.73 28.86
CA LEU A 268 -24.82 3.14 28.25
C LEU A 268 -23.70 4.17 28.01
N ALA A 269 -24.04 5.44 27.85
CA ALA A 269 -23.08 6.51 27.61
C ALA A 269 -22.37 7.02 28.87
N GLY A 270 -22.86 6.67 30.07
CA GLY A 270 -22.25 6.99 31.36
C GLY A 270 -22.86 8.22 32.04
#